data_AF-A0A926YYS9-F1
#
_entry.id   AF-A0A926YYS9-F1
#
_cell.length_a   1.000
_cell.length_b   1.000
_cell.length_c   1.000
_cell.angle_alpha   90.00
_cell.angle_beta   90.00
_cell.angle_gamma   90.00
#
_symmetry.space_group_name_H-M   'P 1'
#
loop_
_entity.id
_entity.type
_entity.pdbx_description
1 polymer ?
#
loop_
_entity_poly.entity_id
_entity_poly.type
_entity_poly.pdbx_seq_one_letter_code
_entity_poly.pdbx_strand_id
1 'polypeptide(L)'
;MNIARCLGFALTAVIATGSPLVAWSISVPEAADQRPDILRRQAIPSDLFGMHIHEAAGVTPWPTVPFASWRLHDAYVGWSYLEPEKGRWDFSKLDRYVALAQEHQVEILLPLQFPPGLGLGPPYRRVDLQHPQHRC
;
A
#
# COMPACT_ATOMS: atom_id res chain seq x y z
N MET A 1 45.76 -15.92 -54.66
CA MET A 1 46.27 -17.30 -54.49
C MET A 1 45.15 -18.12 -53.87
N ASN A 2 44.63 -19.13 -54.61
CA ASN A 2 43.62 -20.17 -54.30
C ASN A 2 42.19 -19.65 -54.01
N ILE A 3 41.14 -19.75 -54.85
CA ILE A 3 40.56 -20.76 -55.77
C ILE A 3 39.97 -22.01 -55.08
N ALA A 4 38.72 -22.32 -55.46
CA ALA A 4 37.94 -23.57 -55.36
C ALA A 4 36.89 -23.59 -54.23
N ARG A 5 35.59 -23.92 -54.43
CA ARG A 5 34.95 -24.99 -55.23
C ARG A 5 33.46 -24.65 -55.45
N CYS A 6 32.95 -24.66 -56.69
CA CYS A 6 32.31 -25.78 -57.43
C CYS A 6 30.81 -25.94 -57.17
N LEU A 7 30.05 -25.62 -58.22
CA LEU A 7 28.63 -25.85 -58.46
C LEU A 7 28.25 -27.34 -58.46
N GLY A 8 26.98 -27.63 -58.16
CA GLY A 8 26.36 -28.91 -58.47
C GLY A 8 24.92 -29.05 -57.94
N PHE A 9 23.96 -28.34 -58.53
CA PHE A 9 22.54 -28.68 -58.37
C PHE A 9 22.12 -29.53 -59.56
N ALA A 10 22.04 -30.84 -59.35
CA ALA A 10 21.53 -31.80 -60.33
C ALA A 10 20.00 -31.78 -60.31
N LEU A 11 19.42 -31.55 -61.48
CA LEU A 11 18.00 -31.72 -61.78
C LEU A 11 17.68 -33.22 -61.82
N THR A 12 16.75 -33.70 -61.01
CA THR A 12 16.04 -34.96 -61.25
C THR A 12 14.53 -34.70 -61.18
N ALA A 13 13.87 -34.85 -62.32
CA ALA A 13 12.43 -34.89 -62.44
C ALA A 13 11.92 -36.27 -61.99
N VAL A 14 10.87 -36.30 -61.17
CA VAL A 14 10.09 -37.51 -60.88
C VAL A 14 8.62 -37.23 -61.17
N ILE A 15 8.03 -38.14 -61.93
CA ILE A 15 6.68 -38.13 -62.51
C ILE A 15 5.72 -38.87 -61.56
N ALA A 16 4.42 -38.57 -61.72
CA ALA A 16 3.25 -39.40 -61.42
C ALA A 16 2.71 -39.47 -59.98
N THR A 17 1.59 -38.77 -59.82
CA THR A 17 0.29 -39.22 -59.27
C THR A 17 0.26 -40.11 -58.04
N GLY A 18 -0.33 -39.53 -56.99
CA GLY A 18 -0.93 -40.23 -55.87
C GLY A 18 -0.91 -39.25 -54.71
N SER A 19 -1.93 -38.39 -54.59
CA SER A 19 -2.06 -37.50 -53.44
C SER A 19 -2.02 -38.36 -52.18
N PRO A 20 -0.92 -38.36 -51.40
CA PRO A 20 -1.06 -38.81 -50.04
C PRO A 20 -1.91 -37.73 -49.41
N LEU A 21 -3.04 -38.09 -48.81
CA LEU A 21 -3.56 -37.29 -47.71
C LEU A 21 -2.46 -37.34 -46.65
N VAL A 22 -1.45 -36.49 -46.80
CA VAL A 22 -0.48 -36.24 -45.76
C VAL A 22 -1.37 -35.63 -44.68
N ALA A 23 -1.70 -36.44 -43.67
CA ALA A 23 -2.13 -35.90 -42.41
C ALA A 23 -0.95 -35.06 -41.96
N TRP A 24 -1.03 -33.75 -42.19
CA TRP A 24 -0.12 -32.80 -41.56
C TRP A 24 -0.48 -32.89 -40.08
N SER A 25 0.10 -33.88 -39.39
CA SER A 25 0.13 -33.89 -37.95
C SER A 25 0.85 -32.61 -37.58
N ILE A 26 0.08 -31.61 -37.18
CA ILE A 26 0.58 -30.42 -36.52
C ILE A 26 1.17 -30.96 -35.23
N SER A 27 2.45 -31.33 -35.26
CA SER A 27 3.25 -31.44 -34.06
C SER A 27 3.31 -30.03 -33.50
N VAL A 28 2.44 -29.75 -32.53
CA VAL A 28 2.61 -28.59 -31.67
C VAL A 28 3.97 -28.81 -31.01
N PRO A 29 5.00 -27.99 -31.29
CA PRO A 29 6.20 -28.06 -30.49
C PRO A 29 5.73 -27.78 -29.06
N GLU A 30 6.02 -28.69 -28.14
CA GLU A 30 5.88 -28.46 -26.70
C GLU A 30 6.71 -27.21 -26.42
N ALA A 31 6.08 -26.04 -26.54
CA ALA A 31 6.68 -24.78 -26.22
C ALA A 31 6.89 -24.87 -24.72
N ALA A 32 8.11 -25.22 -24.33
CA ALA A 32 8.54 -25.29 -22.93
C ALA A 32 7.91 -24.10 -22.22
N ASP A 33 7.00 -24.38 -21.29
CA ASP A 33 6.15 -23.40 -20.63
C ASP A 33 7.02 -22.25 -20.12
N GLN A 34 7.13 -21.17 -20.91
CA GLN A 34 7.91 -19.98 -20.57
C GLN A 34 7.12 -19.10 -19.59
N ARG A 35 6.20 -19.68 -18.81
CA ARG A 35 5.54 -18.94 -17.74
C ARG A 35 6.63 -18.47 -16.80
N PRO A 36 6.75 -17.15 -16.57
CA PRO A 36 7.62 -16.68 -15.51
C PRO A 36 7.23 -17.42 -14.25
N ASP A 37 8.21 -17.87 -13.47
CA ASP A 37 7.97 -18.49 -12.17
C ASP A 37 7.28 -17.46 -11.26
N ILE A 38 5.94 -17.39 -11.33
CA ILE A 38 5.09 -16.52 -10.51
C ILE A 38 5.12 -17.02 -9.05
N LEU A 39 5.83 -18.11 -8.74
CA LEU A 39 5.99 -18.65 -7.39
C LEU A 39 7.30 -18.24 -6.74
N ARG A 40 7.98 -17.19 -7.23
CA ARG A 40 8.99 -16.50 -6.43
C ARG A 40 8.29 -15.89 -5.21
N ARG A 41 8.28 -16.63 -4.09
CA ARG A 41 7.89 -16.13 -2.76
C ARG A 41 8.91 -15.10 -2.30
N GLN A 42 8.90 -13.94 -2.93
CA GLN A 42 9.60 -12.76 -2.46
C GLN A 42 8.90 -12.36 -1.16
N ALA A 43 9.66 -12.27 -0.05
CA ALA A 43 9.11 -11.72 1.18
C ALA A 43 8.60 -10.31 0.90
N ILE A 44 7.35 -10.02 1.28
CA ILE A 44 6.79 -8.67 1.14
C ILE A 44 7.54 -7.77 2.13
N PRO A 45 8.15 -6.67 1.65
CA PRO A 45 8.83 -5.72 2.52
C PRO A 45 7.93 -5.20 3.65
N SER A 46 8.45 -5.14 4.87
CA SER A 46 7.69 -4.70 6.05
C SER A 46 7.34 -3.21 6.03
N ASP A 47 8.07 -2.43 5.23
CA ASP A 47 7.85 -0.99 5.02
C ASP A 47 6.57 -0.67 4.24
N LEU A 48 5.92 -1.68 3.65
CA LEU A 48 4.62 -1.53 3.00
C LEU A 48 3.44 -1.64 3.97
N PHE A 49 3.69 -1.99 5.23
CA PHE A 49 2.62 -2.22 6.21
C PHE A 49 2.54 -1.09 7.22
N GLY A 50 1.31 -0.63 7.46
CA GLY A 50 0.97 0.24 8.57
C GLY A 50 0.15 -0.50 9.63
N MET A 51 0.20 -0.02 10.86
CA MET A 51 -0.57 -0.54 11.98
C MET A 51 -1.42 0.56 12.62
N HIS A 52 -2.60 0.19 13.08
CA HIS A 52 -3.39 1.00 13.98
C HIS A 52 -3.27 0.40 15.39
N ILE A 53 -2.90 1.24 16.36
CA ILE A 53 -2.75 0.85 17.76
C ILE A 53 -3.52 1.85 18.60
N HIS A 54 -4.47 1.35 19.38
CA HIS A 54 -5.23 2.14 20.34
C HIS A 54 -4.50 2.14 21.70
N GLU A 55 -4.35 3.30 22.34
CA GLU A 55 -3.76 3.44 23.69
C GLU A 55 -2.33 2.87 23.84
N ALA A 56 -1.46 3.06 22.83
CA ALA A 56 -0.07 2.58 22.82
C ALA A 56 0.85 3.21 23.89
N ALA A 57 0.46 4.37 24.44
CA ALA A 57 1.15 5.03 25.55
C ALA A 57 0.48 4.72 26.91
N GLY A 58 -0.38 3.72 26.98
CA GLY A 58 -1.15 3.37 28.15
C GLY A 58 -1.15 1.87 28.39
N VAL A 59 -2.28 1.26 28.13
CA VAL A 59 -2.53 -0.16 28.43
C VAL A 59 -2.08 -1.10 27.32
N THR A 60 -1.93 -0.61 26.09
CA THR A 60 -1.56 -1.44 24.94
C THR A 60 -0.06 -1.43 24.75
N PRO A 61 0.63 -2.57 24.87
CA PRO A 61 2.07 -2.62 24.64
C PRO A 61 2.40 -2.41 23.17
N TRP A 62 3.61 -1.92 22.89
CA TRP A 62 4.13 -1.83 21.53
C TRP A 62 4.30 -3.24 20.92
N PRO A 63 3.88 -3.47 19.68
CA PRO A 63 3.97 -4.78 19.05
C PRO A 63 5.42 -5.13 18.69
N THR A 64 5.74 -6.42 18.67
CA THR A 64 7.07 -6.93 18.30
C THR A 64 7.27 -7.09 16.79
N VAL A 65 6.18 -7.07 16.01
CA VAL A 65 6.25 -7.17 14.55
C VAL A 65 6.64 -5.81 13.95
N PRO A 66 7.53 -5.77 12.95
CA PRO A 66 7.91 -4.51 12.31
C PRO A 66 6.79 -3.98 11.41
N PHE A 67 6.64 -2.66 11.37
CA PHE A 67 5.73 -1.94 10.50
C PHE A 67 6.28 -0.54 10.24
N ALA A 68 5.92 0.09 9.12
CA ALA A 68 6.46 1.38 8.71
C ALA A 68 5.66 2.58 9.24
N SER A 69 4.33 2.47 9.30
CA SER A 69 3.47 3.60 9.64
C SER A 69 2.45 3.28 10.73
N TRP A 70 2.19 4.25 11.59
CA TRP A 70 1.19 4.18 12.64
C TRP A 70 0.06 5.16 12.35
N ARG A 71 -1.14 4.62 12.11
CA ARG A 71 -2.34 5.43 11.93
C ARG A 71 -3.03 5.69 13.28
N LEU A 72 -3.07 6.96 13.68
CA LEU A 72 -3.64 7.43 14.96
C LEU A 72 -5.17 7.58 14.96
N HIS A 73 -5.86 6.83 14.11
CA HIS A 73 -7.32 6.73 14.14
C HIS A 73 -7.77 6.23 15.52
N ASP A 74 -8.89 6.72 16.06
CA ASP A 74 -9.42 6.32 17.38
C ASP A 74 -8.44 6.30 18.57
N ALA A 75 -7.26 6.92 18.47
CA ALA A 75 -6.26 6.95 19.54
C ALA A 75 -6.48 8.12 20.54
N TYR A 76 -7.66 8.75 20.52
CA TYR A 76 -8.01 9.97 21.28
C TYR A 76 -7.16 11.20 20.94
N VAL A 77 -6.76 11.33 19.68
CA VAL A 77 -5.98 12.48 19.17
C VAL A 77 -6.58 13.06 17.86
N GLY A 78 -7.85 12.75 17.59
CA GLY A 78 -8.61 13.45 16.54
C GLY A 78 -8.88 14.91 16.92
N TRP A 79 -9.34 15.73 15.97
CA TRP A 79 -9.51 17.17 16.20
C TRP A 79 -10.43 17.48 17.39
N SER A 80 -11.53 16.75 17.56
CA SER A 80 -12.41 16.90 18.74
C SER A 80 -11.76 16.62 20.09
N TYR A 81 -10.64 15.89 20.13
CA TYR A 81 -9.82 15.67 21.34
C TYR A 81 -8.69 16.69 21.48
N LEU A 82 -8.11 17.13 20.35
CA LEU A 82 -7.06 18.15 20.34
C LEU A 82 -7.61 19.53 20.66
N GLU A 83 -8.86 19.83 20.30
CA GLU A 83 -9.56 21.06 20.63
C GLU A 83 -10.93 20.74 21.29
N PRO A 84 -10.95 20.36 22.58
CA PRO A 84 -12.18 20.04 23.29
C PRO A 84 -13.17 21.21 23.40
N GLU A 85 -12.62 22.42 23.53
CA GLU A 85 -13.35 23.69 23.58
C GLU A 85 -12.67 24.65 22.61
N LYS A 86 -13.45 25.50 21.92
CA LYS A 86 -12.90 26.42 20.91
C LYS A 86 -11.77 27.26 21.48
N GLY A 87 -10.61 27.21 20.82
CA GLY A 87 -9.40 27.92 21.22
C GLY A 87 -8.64 27.30 22.39
N ARG A 88 -9.13 26.21 22.99
CA ARG A 88 -8.40 25.43 24.00
C ARG A 88 -7.84 24.17 23.36
N TRP A 89 -6.53 24.16 23.17
CA TRP A 89 -5.81 23.04 22.60
C TRP A 89 -5.17 22.16 23.68
N ASP A 90 -5.21 20.84 23.47
CA ASP A 90 -4.51 19.84 24.27
C ASP A 90 -3.76 18.86 23.36
N PHE A 91 -2.43 18.98 23.34
CA PHE A 91 -1.54 18.11 22.57
C PHE A 91 -0.85 17.05 23.44
N SER A 92 -1.14 16.98 24.74
CA SER A 92 -0.38 16.14 25.69
C SER A 92 -0.34 14.66 25.30
N LYS A 93 -1.46 14.10 24.83
CA LYS A 93 -1.53 12.71 24.37
C LYS A 93 -0.83 12.54 23.01
N LEU A 94 -0.99 13.50 22.10
CA LEU A 94 -0.34 13.48 20.79
C LEU A 94 1.18 13.52 20.94
N ASP A 95 1.72 14.38 21.80
CA ASP A 95 3.15 14.51 22.06
C ASP A 95 3.76 13.20 22.55
N ARG A 96 3.04 12.47 23.42
CA ARG A 96 3.46 11.14 23.89
C ARG A 96 3.51 10.11 22.75
N TYR A 97 2.56 10.16 21.82
CA TYR A 97 2.56 9.28 20.64
C TYR A 97 3.64 9.66 19.63
N VAL A 98 3.91 10.95 19.45
CA VAL A 98 5.02 11.42 18.61
C VAL A 98 6.36 10.93 19.18
N ALA A 99 6.57 11.07 20.48
CA ALA A 99 7.76 10.57 21.15
C ALA A 99 7.92 9.04 20.98
N LEU A 100 6.82 8.28 21.16
CA LEU A 100 6.82 6.82 20.98
C LEU A 100 7.11 6.42 19.53
N ALA A 101 6.53 7.12 18.55
CA ALA A 101 6.79 6.87 17.14
C ALA A 101 8.24 7.18 16.76
N GLN A 102 8.83 8.25 17.33
CA GLN A 102 10.23 8.58 17.15
C GLN A 102 11.16 7.52 17.74
N GLU A 103 10.85 7.03 18.95
CA GLU A 103 11.59 5.93 19.60
C GLU A 103 11.61 4.66 18.75
N HIS A 104 10.48 4.32 18.13
CA HIS A 104 10.34 3.14 17.27
C HIS A 104 10.60 3.39 15.78
N GLN A 105 10.97 4.63 15.41
CA GLN A 105 11.27 5.03 14.04
C GLN A 105 10.15 4.73 13.04
N VAL A 106 8.88 4.92 13.43
CA VAL A 106 7.71 4.74 12.56
C VAL A 106 7.09 6.07 12.15
N GLU A 107 6.55 6.13 10.94
CA GLU A 107 5.84 7.31 10.43
C GLU A 107 4.45 7.44 11.05
N ILE A 108 4.03 8.65 11.43
CA ILE A 108 2.66 8.88 11.92
C ILE A 108 1.76 9.33 10.77
N LEU A 109 0.60 8.69 10.66
CA LEU A 109 -0.55 9.22 9.93
C LEU A 109 -1.59 9.70 10.95
N LEU A 110 -1.81 11.01 11.01
CA LEU A 110 -2.78 11.66 11.90
C LEU A 110 -4.06 12.06 11.15
N PRO A 111 -5.17 11.32 11.29
CA PRO A 111 -6.46 11.75 10.75
C PRO A 111 -7.06 12.82 11.66
N LEU A 112 -7.30 14.03 11.13
CA LEU A 112 -8.02 15.08 11.83
C LEU A 112 -9.53 14.79 11.81
N GLN A 113 -9.94 13.87 12.67
CA GLN A 113 -11.29 13.35 12.67
C GLN A 113 -12.22 14.12 13.60
N PHE A 114 -13.39 14.47 13.05
CA PHE A 114 -14.48 15.24 13.66
C PHE A 114 -14.07 16.65 14.12
N PRO A 115 -14.80 17.70 13.72
CA PRO A 115 -14.57 19.04 14.27
C PRO A 115 -14.97 19.08 15.76
N PRO A 116 -14.55 20.12 16.50
CA PRO A 116 -14.91 20.30 17.92
C PRO A 116 -16.43 20.23 18.13
N GLY A 117 -16.86 19.51 19.16
CA GLY A 117 -18.28 19.31 19.48
C GLY A 117 -19.03 18.28 18.67
N LEU A 118 -18.41 17.72 17.64
CA LEU A 118 -18.87 16.54 16.92
C LEU A 118 -17.90 15.39 17.19
N GLY A 119 -18.33 14.15 16.96
CA GLY A 119 -17.55 12.95 17.27
C GLY A 119 -17.69 12.51 18.73
N LEU A 120 -16.82 11.59 19.17
CA LEU A 120 -16.83 11.01 20.53
C LEU A 120 -16.08 11.84 21.58
N GLY A 121 -15.60 13.03 21.20
CA GLY A 121 -14.99 13.99 22.13
C GLY A 121 -16.03 14.64 23.06
N PRO A 122 -15.58 15.40 24.07
CA PRO A 122 -16.49 16.11 24.96
C PRO A 122 -17.41 17.08 24.19
N PRO A 123 -18.66 17.27 24.64
CA PRO A 123 -19.61 18.13 23.95
C PRO A 123 -19.13 19.58 24.00
N TYR A 124 -19.31 20.29 22.90
CA TYR A 124 -18.92 21.69 22.80
C TYR A 124 -19.76 22.57 23.73
N ARG A 125 -19.12 23.15 24.74
CA ARG A 125 -19.75 24.18 25.57
C ARG A 125 -19.77 25.48 24.76
N ARG A 126 -20.97 25.99 24.44
CA ARG A 126 -21.09 27.37 23.95
C ARG A 126 -20.48 28.29 25.00
N VAL A 127 -19.37 28.93 24.65
CA VAL A 127 -18.96 30.15 25.36
C VAL A 127 -20.04 31.15 25.03
N ASP A 128 -20.83 31.55 26.03
CA ASP A 128 -21.85 32.57 25.89
C ASP A 128 -21.16 33.83 25.37
N LEU A 129 -21.25 34.06 24.06
CA LEU A 129 -21.00 35.35 23.47
C LEU A 129 -22.14 36.22 24.00
N GLN A 130 -21.93 36.83 25.16
CA GLN A 130 -22.72 37.95 25.63
C GLN A 130 -22.57 39.03 24.59
N HIS A 131 -23.47 39.00 23.60
CA HIS A 131 -23.63 40.04 22.62
C HIS A 131 -23.90 41.31 23.42
N PRO A 132 -23.06 42.36 23.33
CA PRO A 132 -23.35 43.61 24.00
C PRO A 132 -24.69 44.09 23.46
N GLN A 133 -25.72 44.06 24.30
CA GLN A 133 -26.97 44.70 23.98
C GLN A 133 -26.65 46.19 23.97
N HIS A 134 -26.37 46.73 22.78
CA HIS A 134 -26.35 48.16 22.57
C HIS A 134 -27.75 48.67 22.91
N ARG A 135 -27.92 49.14 24.15
CA ARG A 135 -29.08 49.91 24.55
C ARG A 135 -28.94 51.28 23.90
N CYS A 136 -29.86 51.60 23.00
CA CYS A 136 -30.17 52.97 22.63
C CYS A 136 -30.80 53.71 23.81
#